data_AF-A0A4Q7USE0-F1
#
_entry.id   AF-A0A4Q7USE0-F1
#
_cell.length_a   1.000
_cell.length_b   1.000
_cell.length_c   1.000
_cell.angle_alpha   90.00
_cell.angle_beta   90.00
_cell.angle_gamma   90.00
#
_symmetry.space_group_name_H-M   'P 1'
#
loop_
_entity.id
_entity.type
_entity.pdbx_description
1 polymer ?
#
loop_
_entity_poly.entity_id
_entity_poly.type
_entity_poly.pdbx_seq_one_letter_code
_entity_poly.pdbx_strand_id
1 'polypeptide(L)'
;MILPAGVLFPLSPAQVISERDWQMIAKDPESSEGKRVVVYGRITQFDAATGRTSFRADVRGTPFPSDENYPDGMVNTILDGSESDLLPLVEGDVFRAEATVTDATTYDTQIGGQTVAPHLDVTAIERSID
;
A
#
# COMPACT_ATOMS: atom_id res chain seq x y z
N MET A 1 39.41 6.08 -14.11
CA MET A 1 38.70 5.06 -13.33
C MET A 1 37.22 5.37 -13.47
N ILE A 2 36.53 4.63 -14.34
CA ILE A 2 35.10 4.79 -14.63
C ILE A 2 34.40 3.68 -13.86
N LEU A 3 33.51 4.03 -12.92
CA LEU A 3 32.66 3.05 -12.23
C LEU A 3 31.73 2.41 -13.27
N PRO A 4 31.56 1.07 -13.32
CA PRO A 4 30.63 0.47 -14.25
C PRO A 4 29.19 0.80 -13.85
N ALA A 5 28.32 0.90 -14.86
CA ALA A 5 26.91 1.16 -14.70
C ALA A 5 26.25 0.19 -13.71
N GLY A 6 25.56 0.76 -12.71
CA GLY A 6 24.45 0.19 -11.96
C GLY A 6 24.52 -1.30 -11.62
N VAL A 7 25.27 -1.64 -10.57
CA VAL A 7 24.92 -2.85 -9.81
C VAL A 7 23.58 -2.55 -9.12
N LEU A 8 22.49 -3.03 -9.70
CA LEU A 8 21.20 -3.14 -9.01
C LEU A 8 21.40 -4.10 -7.85
N PHE A 9 21.60 -3.58 -6.64
CA PHE A 9 21.47 -4.39 -5.44
C PHE A 9 20.03 -4.90 -5.39
N PRO A 10 19.80 -6.19 -5.12
CA PRO A 10 18.45 -6.69 -4.93
C PRO A 10 17.81 -5.89 -3.77
N LEU A 11 16.56 -5.47 -3.95
CA LEU A 11 15.81 -4.78 -2.89
C LEU A 11 15.84 -5.62 -1.61
N SER A 12 16.10 -4.99 -0.47
CA SER A 12 16.02 -5.63 0.86
C SER A 12 14.66 -6.30 1.02
N PRO A 13 14.54 -7.57 1.48
CA PRO A 13 13.25 -8.25 1.57
C PRO A 13 12.18 -7.45 2.33
N ALA A 14 10.92 -7.55 1.90
CA ALA A 14 9.81 -6.90 2.59
C ALA A 14 9.61 -7.53 3.98
N GLN A 15 9.42 -6.69 5.00
CA GLN A 15 9.28 -7.13 6.38
C GLN A 15 7.82 -7.43 6.71
N VAL A 16 7.56 -8.58 7.33
CA VAL A 16 6.27 -8.84 7.99
C VAL A 16 6.22 -7.99 9.24
N ILE A 17 5.18 -7.16 9.35
CA ILE A 17 5.02 -6.19 10.42
C ILE A 17 3.81 -6.55 11.30
N SER A 18 3.80 -6.06 12.53
CA SER A 18 2.61 -6.17 13.38
C SER A 18 1.58 -5.10 13.03
N GLU A 19 0.36 -5.26 13.55
CA GLU A 19 -0.67 -4.21 13.47
C GLU A 19 -0.16 -2.88 14.08
N ARG A 20 0.54 -2.97 15.22
CA ARG A 20 1.11 -1.81 15.88
C ARG A 20 2.16 -1.11 15.01
N ASP A 21 3.01 -1.87 14.34
CA ASP A 21 4.03 -1.30 13.45
C ASP A 21 3.40 -0.58 12.28
N TRP A 22 2.34 -1.15 11.68
CA TRP A 22 1.57 -0.48 10.64
C TRP A 22 0.95 0.83 11.15
N GLN A 23 0.30 0.82 12.31
CA GLN A 23 -0.26 2.04 12.91
C GLN A 23 0.80 3.13 13.15
N MET A 24 2.03 2.74 13.49
CA MET A 24 3.15 3.67 13.65
C MET A 24 3.63 4.23 12.31
N ILE A 25 3.71 3.41 11.27
CA ILE A 25 4.02 3.84 9.89
C ILE A 25 2.93 4.77 9.39
N ALA A 26 1.67 4.40 9.53
CA ALA A 26 0.54 5.18 9.04
C ALA A 26 0.42 6.55 9.72
N LYS A 27 0.83 6.63 10.99
CA LYS A 27 0.86 7.87 11.77
C LYS A 27 1.96 8.84 11.30
N ASP A 28 3.08 8.32 10.81
CA ASP A 28 4.23 9.09 10.37
C ASP A 28 4.97 8.34 9.22
N PRO A 29 4.39 8.37 8.01
CA PRO A 29 4.91 7.62 6.87
C PRO A 29 6.23 8.21 6.35
N GLU A 30 6.44 9.51 6.48
CA GLU A 30 7.69 10.20 6.13
C GLU A 30 8.89 9.63 6.91
N SER A 31 8.75 9.45 8.23
CA SER A 31 9.77 8.79 9.06
C SER A 31 9.98 7.29 8.74
N SER A 32 9.19 6.75 7.81
CA SER A 32 9.22 5.37 7.37
C SER A 32 9.54 5.20 5.88
N GLU A 33 9.84 6.28 5.17
CA GLU A 33 10.23 6.26 3.76
C GLU A 33 11.35 5.24 3.49
N GLY A 34 11.22 4.50 2.38
CA GLY A 34 12.13 3.46 1.95
C GLY A 34 12.00 2.13 2.68
N LYS A 35 11.17 2.02 3.74
CA LYS A 35 10.90 0.73 4.39
C LYS A 35 10.07 -0.15 3.46
N ARG A 36 10.53 -1.38 3.24
CA ARG A 36 9.77 -2.43 2.55
C ARG A 36 8.98 -3.27 3.55
N VAL A 37 7.67 -3.33 3.38
CA VAL A 37 6.74 -4.00 4.31
C VAL A 37 5.79 -4.92 3.57
N VAL A 38 5.32 -5.95 4.28
CA VAL A 38 4.18 -6.77 3.89
C VAL A 38 2.94 -6.18 4.53
N VAL A 39 1.95 -5.86 3.71
CA VAL A 39 0.66 -5.33 4.17
C VAL A 39 -0.50 -6.12 3.60
N TYR A 40 -1.65 -6.01 4.25
CA TYR A 40 -2.89 -6.65 3.84
C TYR A 40 -3.95 -5.58 3.75
N GLY A 41 -4.87 -5.67 2.80
CA GLY A 41 -5.91 -4.67 2.68
C GLY A 41 -7.09 -5.08 1.83
N ARG A 42 -8.10 -4.23 1.84
CA ARG A 42 -9.26 -4.31 0.94
C ARG A 42 -9.30 -3.06 0.07
N ILE A 43 -9.42 -3.24 -1.24
CA ILE A 43 -9.53 -2.13 -2.19
C ILE A 43 -10.85 -1.40 -1.97
N THR A 44 -10.78 -0.10 -1.70
CA THR A 44 -11.94 0.79 -1.47
C THR A 44 -12.24 1.67 -2.67
N GLN A 45 -11.28 1.88 -3.58
CA GLN A 45 -11.50 2.56 -4.85
C GLN A 45 -10.47 2.12 -5.89
N PHE A 46 -10.92 1.65 -7.04
CA PHE A 46 -10.07 1.45 -8.21
C PHE A 46 -10.88 1.68 -9.49
N ASP A 47 -10.89 2.92 -9.97
CA ASP A 47 -11.78 3.39 -11.02
C ASP A 47 -11.09 4.42 -11.93
N ALA A 48 -11.86 5.07 -12.82
CA ALA A 48 -11.31 6.06 -13.74
C ALA A 48 -10.65 7.28 -13.05
N ALA A 49 -10.98 7.57 -11.79
CA ALA A 49 -10.38 8.66 -11.03
C ALA A 49 -9.00 8.29 -10.47
N THR A 50 -8.79 7.03 -10.08
CA THR A 50 -7.47 6.53 -9.64
C THR A 50 -6.60 6.09 -10.82
N GLY A 51 -7.21 5.82 -11.98
CA GLY A 51 -6.51 5.39 -13.19
C GLY A 51 -6.23 3.89 -13.17
N ARG A 52 -5.12 3.47 -13.80
CA ARG A 52 -4.81 2.04 -14.04
C ARG A 52 -3.58 1.54 -13.27
N THR A 53 -2.90 2.45 -12.58
CA THR A 53 -1.63 2.20 -11.88
C THR A 53 -1.70 2.59 -10.41
N SER A 54 -2.88 3.00 -9.92
CA SER A 54 -3.10 3.43 -8.55
C SER A 54 -4.49 3.01 -8.08
N PHE A 55 -4.61 2.66 -6.80
CA PHE A 55 -5.89 2.42 -6.13
C PHE A 55 -5.83 2.89 -4.68
N ARG A 56 -7.01 3.02 -4.06
CA ARG A 56 -7.14 3.25 -2.62
C ARG A 56 -7.56 1.96 -1.95
N ALA A 57 -6.99 1.72 -0.78
CA ALA A 57 -7.37 0.60 0.06
C ALA A 57 -7.34 0.95 1.53
N ASP A 58 -8.13 0.21 2.28
CA ASP A 58 -8.02 0.11 3.72
C ASP A 58 -6.97 -0.96 4.02
N VAL A 59 -5.85 -0.55 4.63
CA VAL A 59 -4.65 -1.37 4.81
C VAL A 59 -4.33 -1.58 6.28
N ARG A 60 -3.81 -2.76 6.62
CA ARG A 60 -3.32 -3.14 7.95
C ARG A 60 -2.06 -4.02 7.89
N GLY A 61 -1.45 -4.26 9.06
CA GLY A 61 -0.20 -5.03 9.17
C GLY A 61 -0.37 -6.56 9.13
N THR A 62 -1.56 -7.08 9.41
CA THR A 62 -1.81 -8.53 9.58
C THR A 62 -2.96 -9.05 8.70
N PRO A 63 -2.94 -10.33 8.29
CA PRO A 63 -4.00 -10.92 7.48
C PRO A 63 -5.35 -10.91 8.22
N PHE A 64 -6.43 -10.89 7.45
CA PHE A 64 -7.81 -10.93 7.92
C PHE A 64 -8.68 -11.74 6.94
N PRO A 65 -9.75 -12.40 7.40
CA PRO A 65 -10.70 -13.09 6.53
C PRO A 65 -11.36 -12.15 5.53
N SER A 66 -11.57 -12.62 4.30
CA SER A 66 -12.18 -11.84 3.23
C SER A 66 -13.66 -11.52 3.47
N ASP A 67 -14.35 -12.29 4.32
CA ASP A 67 -15.74 -12.07 4.73
C ASP A 67 -15.88 -11.11 5.92
N GLU A 68 -14.78 -10.74 6.58
CA GLU A 68 -14.79 -9.79 7.68
C GLU A 68 -15.15 -8.40 7.16
N ASN A 69 -16.20 -7.81 7.72
CA ASN A 69 -16.63 -6.45 7.40
C ASN A 69 -15.97 -5.47 8.37
N TYR A 70 -15.15 -4.59 7.82
CA TYR A 70 -14.42 -3.52 8.54
C TYR A 70 -13.53 -4.04 9.67
N PRO A 71 -12.43 -4.75 9.35
CA PRO A 71 -11.48 -5.19 10.37
C PRO A 71 -10.87 -3.98 11.10
N ASP A 72 -10.62 -4.16 12.40
CA ASP A 72 -9.91 -3.14 13.19
C ASP A 72 -8.48 -2.91 12.66
N GLY A 73 -8.00 -1.67 12.80
CA GLY A 73 -6.63 -1.29 12.42
C GLY A 73 -6.43 -0.95 10.94
N MET A 74 -7.51 -0.87 10.16
CA MET A 74 -7.44 -0.43 8.78
C MET A 74 -7.17 1.08 8.67
N VAL A 75 -6.27 1.45 7.76
CA VAL A 75 -5.97 2.84 7.40
C VAL A 75 -6.07 3.03 5.91
N ASN A 76 -6.84 4.02 5.46
CA ASN A 76 -6.92 4.43 4.07
C ASN A 76 -5.53 4.82 3.55
N THR A 77 -5.08 4.13 2.51
CA THR A 77 -3.73 4.17 1.95
C THR A 77 -3.84 4.23 0.43
N ILE A 78 -2.91 4.95 -0.20
CA ILE A 78 -2.76 4.97 -1.65
C ILE A 78 -1.66 3.97 -2.02
N LEU A 79 -1.94 3.14 -3.03
CA LEU A 79 -1.00 2.14 -3.52
C LEU A 79 -0.80 2.33 -5.02
N ASP A 80 0.44 2.63 -5.40
CA ASP A 80 0.89 2.72 -6.78
C ASP A 80 1.61 1.43 -7.18
N GLY A 81 1.54 1.05 -8.44
CA GLY A 81 2.16 -0.17 -8.93
C GLY A 81 2.18 -0.28 -10.44
N SER A 82 2.71 -1.40 -10.95
CA SER A 82 2.70 -1.65 -12.39
C SER A 82 1.29 -1.91 -12.87
N GLU A 83 0.93 -1.36 -14.04
CA GLU A 83 -0.40 -1.58 -14.63
C GLU A 83 -0.70 -3.09 -14.79
N SER A 84 0.30 -3.89 -15.19
CA SER A 84 0.12 -5.34 -15.36
C SER A 84 -0.22 -6.08 -14.07
N ASP A 85 0.32 -5.63 -12.93
CA ASP A 85 0.06 -6.27 -11.64
C ASP A 85 -1.27 -5.81 -11.05
N LEU A 86 -1.65 -4.55 -11.30
CA LEU A 86 -2.85 -3.96 -10.71
C LEU A 86 -4.12 -4.21 -11.52
N LEU A 87 -4.09 -4.18 -12.85
CA LEU A 87 -5.28 -4.34 -13.70
C LEU A 87 -6.21 -5.53 -13.39
N PRO A 88 -5.73 -6.69 -12.90
CA PRO A 88 -6.60 -7.80 -12.52
C PRO A 88 -7.44 -7.55 -11.27
N LEU A 89 -7.08 -6.56 -10.45
CA LEU A 89 -7.74 -6.22 -9.19
C LEU A 89 -8.90 -5.26 -9.41
N VAL A 90 -9.92 -5.33 -8.56
CA VAL A 90 -11.07 -4.43 -8.57
C VAL A 90 -11.46 -4.01 -7.15
N GLU A 91 -12.33 -2.99 -7.04
CA GLU A 91 -12.92 -2.59 -5.77
C GLU A 91 -13.54 -3.79 -5.03
N GLY A 92 -13.28 -3.89 -3.73
CA GLY A 92 -13.72 -4.98 -2.87
C GLY A 92 -12.75 -6.15 -2.75
N ASP A 93 -11.75 -6.27 -3.64
CA ASP A 93 -10.76 -7.33 -3.54
C ASP A 93 -9.91 -7.17 -2.27
N VAL A 94 -9.64 -8.31 -1.62
CA VAL A 94 -8.68 -8.42 -0.51
C VAL A 94 -7.34 -8.88 -1.08
N PHE A 95 -6.26 -8.31 -0.56
CA PHE A 95 -4.92 -8.60 -1.07
C PHE A 95 -3.88 -8.74 0.04
N ARG A 96 -2.76 -9.37 -0.33
CA ARG A 96 -1.47 -9.25 0.33
C ARG A 96 -0.51 -8.54 -0.63
N ALA A 97 0.23 -7.55 -0.15
CA ALA A 97 1.20 -6.82 -0.95
C ALA A 97 2.56 -6.72 -0.25
N GLU A 98 3.63 -6.81 -1.03
CA GLU A 98 4.95 -6.31 -0.67
C GLU A 98 5.11 -4.91 -1.26
N ALA A 99 5.31 -3.90 -0.42
CA ALA A 99 5.37 -2.53 -0.87
C ALA A 99 6.45 -1.73 -0.14
N THR A 100 6.92 -0.66 -0.78
CA THR A 100 7.84 0.31 -0.22
C THR A 100 7.05 1.53 0.23
N VAL A 101 7.25 1.98 1.48
CA VAL A 101 6.70 3.27 1.93
C VAL A 101 7.44 4.39 1.20
N THR A 102 6.72 5.25 0.49
CA THR A 102 7.34 6.33 -0.32
C THR A 102 7.13 7.70 0.27
N ASP A 103 5.90 8.07 0.62
CA ASP A 103 5.58 9.40 1.14
C ASP A 103 4.23 9.39 1.90
N ALA A 104 3.83 10.54 2.41
CA ALA A 104 2.46 10.84 2.81
C ALA A 104 1.78 11.67 1.72
N THR A 105 0.64 11.22 1.21
CA THR A 105 -0.17 12.07 0.32
C THR A 105 -1.15 12.87 1.16
N THR A 106 -0.96 14.18 1.18
CA THR A 106 -1.97 15.12 1.70
C THR A 106 -2.97 15.45 0.59
N TYR A 107 -4.26 15.22 0.82
CA TYR A 107 -5.31 15.57 -0.13
C TYR A 107 -6.51 16.25 0.53
N ASP A 108 -7.18 17.11 -0.26
CA ASP A 108 -8.41 17.76 0.17
C ASP A 108 -9.56 16.76 0.22
N THR A 109 -10.28 16.77 1.34
CA THR A 109 -11.48 15.97 1.55
C THR A 109 -12.70 16.69 0.96
N GLN A 110 -13.70 15.92 0.54
CA GLN A 110 -14.89 16.45 -0.13
C GLN A 110 -15.78 17.34 0.77
N ILE A 111 -15.62 17.28 2.09
CA ILE A 111 -16.38 18.09 3.07
C ILE A 111 -15.64 19.33 3.56
N GLY A 112 -14.47 19.62 2.97
CA GLY A 112 -13.59 20.71 3.39
C GLY A 112 -12.62 20.27 4.48
N GLY A 113 -11.33 20.40 4.20
CA GLY A 113 -10.22 19.99 5.08
C GLY A 113 -9.22 19.10 4.35
N GLN A 114 -8.02 18.94 4.90
CA GLN A 114 -6.99 18.05 4.37
C GLN A 114 -6.89 16.78 5.21
N THR A 115 -6.56 15.68 4.57
CA THR A 115 -6.18 14.43 5.25
C THR A 115 -4.88 13.92 4.67
N VAL A 116 -4.16 13.11 5.46
CA VAL A 116 -2.89 12.51 5.08
C VAL A 116 -3.12 11.01 5.01
N ALA A 117 -2.83 10.41 3.85
CA ALA A 117 -2.80 8.97 3.69
C ALA A 117 -1.36 8.51 3.42
N PRO A 118 -0.93 7.36 3.98
CA PRO A 118 0.31 6.74 3.56
C PRO A 118 0.26 6.43 2.07
N HIS A 119 1.41 6.55 1.41
CA HIS A 119 1.60 6.15 0.03
C HIS A 119 2.63 5.02 -0.03
N LEU A 120 2.25 3.93 -0.71
CA LEU A 120 3.10 2.76 -0.91
C LEU A 120 3.30 2.46 -2.40
N ASP A 121 4.54 2.12 -2.77
CA ASP A 121 4.87 1.55 -4.07
C ASP A 121 4.86 0.02 -3.99
N VAL A 122 3.91 -0.61 -4.66
CA VAL A 122 3.74 -2.06 -4.72
C VAL A 122 4.81 -2.69 -5.61
N THR A 123 5.51 -3.67 -5.03
CA THR A 123 6.54 -4.48 -5.72
C THR A 123 6.07 -5.90 -6.02
N ALA A 124 5.09 -6.40 -5.27
CA ALA A 124 4.38 -7.64 -5.54
C ALA A 124 3.00 -7.57 -4.87
N ILE A 125 1.97 -8.09 -5.53
CA ILE A 125 0.62 -8.14 -4.98
C ILE A 125 -0.09 -9.41 -5.43
N GLU A 126 -0.85 -10.00 -4.52
CA GLU A 126 -1.68 -11.16 -4.77
C GLU A 126 -3.06 -10.92 -4.18
N ARG A 127 -4.10 -11.25 -4.98
CA ARG A 127 -5.48 -11.28 -4.51
C ARG A 127 -5.66 -12.49 -3.60
N SER A 128 -6.11 -12.26 -2.37
CA SER A 128 -6.49 -13.31 -1.44
C SER A 128 -7.87 -13.86 -1.85
N ILE A 129 -7.94 -15.16 -2.05
CA ILE A 129 -9.19 -15.90 -2.29
C ILE A 129 -9.34 -16.91 -1.15
N ASP A 130 -10.31 -16.69 -0.27
CA ASP A 130 -10.74 -17.70 0.71
C ASP A 130 -11.61 -18.79 0.06
#